data_AF-A0A3A0D398-F1
#
_entry.id   AF-A0A3A0D398-F1
#
_cell.length_a   1.000
_cell.length_b   1.000
_cell.length_c   1.000
_cell.angle_alpha   90.00
_cell.angle_beta   90.00
_cell.angle_gamma   90.00
#
_symmetry.space_group_name_H-M   'P 1'
#
loop_
_entity.id
_entity.type
_entity.pdbx_description
1 polymer ?
#
loop_
_entity_poly.entity_id
_entity_poly.type
_entity_poly.pdbx_seq_one_letter_code
_entity_poly.pdbx_strand_id
1 'polypeptide(L)'
;MPNRLDHPSCKKVFRALQLEDFVAVPLIAKDRLKGVIVADNRFSTQTVASDLISLLELFASQAAQALEKADAYRRLELEKRKLEHAYEQLQTTHDRLVHAERLATIGNMAAHVAHEIRNPLVTIGGFARWICPFAQSPVA
;
A
#
# COMPACT_ATOMS: atom_id res chain seq x y z
N MET A 1 -16.93 -19.77 -37.93
CA MET A 1 -16.55 -18.44 -37.40
C MET A 1 -15.53 -17.85 -38.36
N PRO A 2 -15.72 -16.63 -38.92
CA PRO A 2 -14.78 -16.06 -39.88
C PRO A 2 -13.43 -15.78 -39.20
N ASN A 3 -12.35 -16.09 -39.89
CA ASN A 3 -10.98 -15.96 -39.38
C ASN A 3 -10.65 -14.48 -39.13
N ARG A 4 -10.46 -14.08 -37.87
CA ARG A 4 -10.23 -12.66 -37.47
C ARG A 4 -8.90 -12.06 -37.95
N LEU A 5 -8.09 -12.83 -38.67
CA LEU A 5 -6.78 -12.43 -39.20
C LEU A 5 -6.87 -11.45 -40.40
N ASP A 6 -8.05 -11.26 -41.00
CA ASP A 6 -8.23 -10.35 -42.14
C ASP A 6 -8.37 -8.86 -41.79
N HIS A 7 -8.23 -8.49 -40.51
CA HIS A 7 -8.33 -7.08 -40.09
C HIS A 7 -7.18 -6.23 -40.69
N PRO A 8 -7.44 -5.01 -41.20
CA PRO A 8 -6.43 -4.17 -41.86
C PRO A 8 -5.22 -3.82 -40.97
N SER A 9 -5.42 -3.75 -39.65
CA SER A 9 -4.31 -3.57 -38.68
C SER A 9 -3.36 -4.76 -38.64
N CYS A 10 -3.85 -5.99 -38.81
CA CYS A 10 -3.02 -7.19 -38.88
C CYS A 10 -2.17 -7.18 -40.17
N LYS A 11 -2.75 -6.81 -41.32
CA LYS A 11 -2.02 -6.70 -42.60
C LYS A 11 -0.83 -5.72 -42.55
N LYS A 12 -0.93 -4.61 -41.80
CA LYS A 12 0.19 -3.67 -41.62
C LYS A 12 1.34 -4.28 -40.83
N VAL A 13 1.04 -4.99 -39.75
CA VAL A 13 2.05 -5.67 -38.92
C VAL A 13 2.74 -6.79 -39.73
N PHE A 14 1.97 -7.56 -40.51
CA PHE A 14 2.54 -8.60 -41.38
C PHE A 14 3.48 -8.06 -42.45
N ARG A 15 3.10 -6.95 -43.11
CA ARG A 15 3.98 -6.30 -44.09
C ARG A 15 5.25 -5.73 -43.47
N ALA A 16 5.15 -5.16 -42.26
CA ALA A 16 6.30 -4.59 -41.57
C ALA A 16 7.31 -5.65 -41.10
N LEU A 17 6.83 -6.86 -40.80
CA LEU A 17 7.66 -7.96 -40.29
C LEU A 17 8.13 -8.95 -41.36
N GLN A 18 7.73 -8.78 -42.63
CA GLN A 18 8.03 -9.72 -43.74
C GLN A 18 7.64 -11.18 -43.42
N LEU A 19 6.53 -11.38 -42.71
CA LEU A 19 6.05 -12.71 -42.33
C LEU A 19 5.26 -13.32 -43.50
N GLU A 20 5.78 -14.39 -44.12
CA GLU A 20 5.06 -15.15 -45.15
C GLU A 20 4.21 -16.28 -44.56
N ASP A 21 4.64 -16.89 -43.46
CA ASP A 21 3.89 -17.92 -42.73
C ASP A 21 4.19 -17.84 -41.24
N PHE A 22 3.17 -17.65 -40.40
CA PHE A 22 3.33 -17.48 -38.95
C PHE A 22 2.14 -18.11 -38.20
N VAL A 23 2.38 -18.48 -36.95
CA VAL A 23 1.35 -18.96 -36.03
C VAL A 23 1.21 -17.96 -34.89
N ALA A 24 -0.02 -17.52 -34.64
CA ALA A 24 -0.35 -16.69 -33.49
C ALA A 24 -1.24 -17.45 -32.52
N VAL A 25 -0.82 -17.54 -31.27
CA VAL A 25 -1.53 -18.25 -30.20
C VAL A 25 -1.83 -17.30 -29.06
N PRO A 26 -3.10 -17.19 -28.61
CA PRO A 26 -3.46 -16.29 -27.54
C PRO A 26 -3.03 -16.85 -26.18
N LEU A 27 -2.52 -15.99 -25.32
CA LEU A 27 -2.29 -16.28 -23.91
C LEU A 27 -3.60 -16.01 -23.15
N ILE A 28 -4.37 -17.05 -22.83
CA ILE A 28 -5.66 -16.90 -22.12
C ILE A 28 -5.55 -17.56 -20.75
N ALA A 29 -5.89 -16.83 -19.70
CA ALA A 29 -6.02 -17.35 -18.34
C ALA A 29 -7.31 -16.84 -17.71
N LYS A 30 -8.11 -17.74 -17.11
CA LYS A 30 -9.41 -17.43 -16.50
C LYS A 30 -10.31 -16.59 -17.43
N ASP A 31 -10.44 -17.03 -18.68
CA ASP A 31 -11.22 -16.36 -19.75
C ASP A 31 -10.81 -14.92 -20.07
N ARG A 32 -9.58 -14.52 -19.70
CA ARG A 32 -9.02 -13.21 -20.04
C ARG A 32 -7.80 -13.35 -20.93
N LEU A 33 -7.79 -12.60 -22.02
CA LEU A 33 -6.62 -12.43 -22.89
C LEU A 33 -5.53 -11.67 -22.12
N LYS A 34 -4.38 -12.30 -21.95
CA LYS A 34 -3.17 -11.75 -21.33
C LYS A 34 -2.17 -11.24 -22.35
N GLY A 35 -2.20 -11.76 -23.56
CA GLY A 35 -1.28 -11.41 -24.64
C GLY A 35 -1.38 -12.39 -25.80
N VAL A 36 -0.44 -12.30 -26.72
CA VAL A 36 -0.35 -13.19 -27.89
C VAL A 36 1.10 -13.61 -28.06
N ILE A 37 1.33 -14.91 -28.27
CA ILE A 37 2.59 -15.43 -28.77
C ILE A 37 2.51 -15.47 -30.29
N VAL A 38 3.52 -14.95 -30.97
CA VAL A 38 3.68 -15.05 -32.42
C VAL A 38 4.95 -15.85 -32.67
N ALA A 39 4.81 -16.95 -33.41
CA ALA A 39 5.90 -17.79 -33.87
C ALA A 39 5.97 -17.70 -35.39
N ASP A 40 7.18 -17.52 -35.92
CA ASP A 40 7.47 -17.41 -37.36
C ASP A 40 8.36 -18.59 -37.75
N ASN A 41 8.13 -19.18 -38.92
CA ASN A 41 8.93 -20.28 -39.46
C ASN A 41 9.79 -19.83 -40.66
N ARG A 42 10.53 -18.72 -40.47
CA ARG A 42 11.31 -18.06 -41.53
C ARG A 42 12.37 -18.93 -42.23
N PHE A 43 12.82 -20.03 -41.61
CA PHE A 43 13.94 -20.85 -42.13
C PHE A 43 13.53 -22.19 -42.71
N SER A 44 12.37 -22.73 -42.33
CA SER A 44 11.83 -23.96 -42.87
C SER A 44 10.58 -23.58 -43.66
N THR A 45 10.66 -23.51 -44.98
CA THR A 45 9.53 -23.24 -45.90
C THR A 45 8.47 -24.37 -45.89
N GLN A 46 8.32 -25.07 -44.77
CA GLN A 46 7.34 -26.11 -44.54
C GLN A 46 6.19 -25.55 -43.73
N THR A 47 4.97 -25.93 -44.11
CA THR A 47 3.73 -25.61 -43.40
C THR A 47 3.85 -26.09 -41.95
N VAL A 48 3.50 -25.24 -40.98
CA VAL A 48 3.59 -25.59 -39.56
C VAL A 48 2.66 -26.77 -39.28
N ALA A 49 3.25 -27.92 -38.88
CA ALA A 49 2.49 -29.13 -38.59
C ALA A 49 1.49 -28.89 -37.44
N SER A 50 0.28 -29.46 -37.57
CA SER A 50 -0.81 -29.30 -36.58
C SER A 50 -0.42 -29.70 -35.16
N ASP A 51 0.52 -30.63 -35.01
CA ASP A 51 1.03 -31.08 -33.70
C ASP A 51 1.85 -29.99 -33.01
N LEU A 52 2.61 -29.20 -33.78
CA LEU A 52 3.40 -28.09 -33.24
C LEU A 52 2.49 -26.94 -32.79
N ILE A 53 1.38 -26.72 -33.50
CA ILE A 53 0.36 -25.73 -33.12
C ILE A 53 -0.28 -26.15 -31.79
N SER A 54 -0.68 -27.41 -31.66
CA SER A 54 -1.26 -27.97 -30.42
C SER A 54 -0.30 -27.83 -29.24
N LEU A 55 1.00 -28.10 -29.47
CA LEU A 55 2.04 -27.94 -28.46
C LEU A 55 2.20 -26.46 -28.06
N LEU A 56 2.19 -25.55 -29.05
CA LEU A 56 2.29 -24.11 -28.80
C LEU A 56 1.07 -23.57 -28.06
N GLU A 57 -0.14 -24.08 -28.34
CA GLU A 57 -1.36 -23.82 -27.57
C GLU A 57 -1.25 -24.26 -26.11
N LEU A 58 -0.69 -25.44 -25.86
CA LEU A 58 -0.44 -25.92 -24.51
C LEU A 58 0.56 -25.02 -23.76
N PHE A 59 1.66 -24.66 -24.41
CA PHE A 59 2.64 -23.73 -23.84
C PHE A 59 2.04 -22.35 -23.59
N ALA A 60 1.24 -21.83 -24.51
CA ALA A 60 0.55 -20.55 -24.35
C ALA A 60 -0.41 -20.58 -23.16
N SER A 61 -1.17 -21.67 -22.99
CA SER A 61 -2.04 -21.86 -21.82
C SER A 61 -1.24 -21.86 -20.51
N GLN A 62 -0.13 -22.59 -20.45
CA GLN A 62 0.72 -22.62 -19.26
C GLN A 62 1.39 -21.27 -18.97
N ALA A 63 1.90 -20.60 -20.00
CA ALA A 63 2.48 -19.26 -19.87
C ALA A 63 1.44 -18.25 -19.38
N ALA A 64 0.21 -18.30 -19.91
CA ALA A 64 -0.87 -17.43 -19.47
C ALA A 64 -1.21 -17.65 -17.98
N GLN A 65 -1.26 -18.91 -17.53
CA GLN A 65 -1.48 -19.24 -16.11
C GLN A 65 -0.33 -18.74 -15.22
N ALA A 66 0.92 -18.87 -15.67
CA ALA A 66 2.08 -18.38 -14.95
C ALA A 66 2.08 -16.85 -14.83
N LEU A 67 1.74 -16.13 -15.90
CA LEU A 67 1.58 -14.68 -15.90
C LEU A 67 0.48 -14.23 -14.92
N GLU A 68 -0.67 -14.89 -14.93
CA GLU A 68 -1.76 -14.61 -13.99
C GLU A 68 -1.32 -14.81 -12.53
N LYS A 69 -0.55 -15.87 -12.24
CA LYS A 69 0.02 -16.10 -10.90
C LYS A 69 1.02 -15.02 -10.51
N ALA A 70 1.93 -14.64 -11.41
CA ALA A 70 2.90 -13.59 -11.16
C ALA A 70 2.24 -12.24 -10.88
N ASP A 71 1.19 -11.89 -11.63
CA ASP A 71 0.41 -10.67 -11.42
C ASP A 71 -0.38 -10.69 -10.10
N ALA A 72 -0.93 -11.85 -9.72
CA ALA A 72 -1.60 -12.02 -8.44
C ALA A 72 -0.60 -11.87 -7.27
N TYR A 73 0.56 -12.51 -7.37
CA TYR A 73 1.61 -12.43 -6.35
C TYR A 73 2.14 -11.00 -6.20
N ARG A 74 2.40 -10.30 -7.31
CA ARG A 74 2.85 -8.90 -7.30
C ARG A 74 1.83 -7.99 -6.61
N ARG A 75 0.53 -8.22 -6.83
CA ARG A 75 -0.55 -7.47 -6.15
C ARG A 75 -0.57 -7.74 -4.65
N LEU A 76 -0.50 -9.01 -4.26
CA LEU A 76 -0.45 -9.41 -2.85
C LEU A 76 0.73 -8.78 -2.12
N GLU A 77 1.92 -8.78 -2.72
CA GLU A 77 3.12 -8.17 -2.16
C GLU A 77 2.97 -6.65 -1.98
N LEU A 78 2.35 -5.96 -2.94
CA LEU A 78 2.06 -4.53 -2.82
C LEU A 78 1.06 -4.23 -1.70
N GLU A 79 0.00 -5.03 -1.58
CA GLU A 79 -0.99 -4.88 -0.50
C GLU A 79 -0.38 -5.15 0.88
N LYS A 80 0.45 -6.20 0.99
CA LYS A 80 1.20 -6.49 2.21
C LYS A 80 2.04 -5.30 2.66
N ARG A 81 2.84 -4.71 1.75
CA ARG A 81 3.66 -3.53 2.06
C ARG A 81 2.85 -2.33 2.52
N LYS A 82 1.69 -2.10 1.89
CA LYS A 82 0.78 -1.01 2.30
C LYS A 82 0.23 -1.27 3.70
N LEU A 83 -0.14 -2.51 4.00
CA LEU A 83 -0.66 -2.90 5.31
C LEU A 83 0.41 -2.75 6.41
N GLU A 84 1.64 -3.20 6.14
CA GLU A 84 2.77 -3.04 7.05
C GLU A 84 3.02 -1.56 7.38
N HIS A 85 3.03 -0.70 6.36
CA HIS A 85 3.22 0.73 6.57
C HIS A 85 2.07 1.38 7.37
N ALA A 86 0.82 1.02 7.05
CA ALA A 86 -0.33 1.52 7.81
C ALA A 86 -0.30 1.06 9.27
N TYR A 87 0.16 -0.17 9.53
CA TYR A 87 0.32 -0.72 10.86
C TYR A 87 1.39 0.04 11.66
N GLU A 88 2.55 0.32 11.07
CA GLU A 88 3.61 1.13 11.70
C GLU A 88 3.12 2.53 12.08
N GLN A 89 2.36 3.18 11.18
CA GLN A 89 1.75 4.49 11.45
C GLN A 89 0.73 4.43 12.60
N LEU A 90 -0.10 3.39 12.62
CA LEU A 90 -1.08 3.17 13.67
C LEU A 90 -0.39 2.98 15.02
N GLN A 91 0.64 2.14 15.08
CA GLN A 91 1.42 1.89 16.29
C GLN A 91 2.09 3.16 16.80
N THR A 92 2.74 3.92 15.92
CA THR A 92 3.37 5.20 16.27
C THR A 92 2.35 6.20 16.83
N THR A 93 1.15 6.25 16.24
CA THR A 93 0.08 7.13 16.72
C THR A 93 -0.45 6.68 18.07
N HIS A 94 -0.61 5.37 18.27
CA HIS A 94 -1.03 4.80 19.54
C HIS A 94 -0.04 5.13 20.66
N ASP A 95 1.27 4.95 20.42
CA ASP A 95 2.31 5.25 21.41
C ASP A 95 2.29 6.75 21.80
N ARG A 96 2.07 7.63 20.82
CA ARG A 96 1.91 9.08 21.07
C ARG A 96 0.67 9.38 21.90
N LEU A 97 -0.46 8.73 21.62
CA LEU A 97 -1.69 8.91 22.39
C LEU A 97 -1.52 8.43 23.82
N VAL A 98 -0.94 7.25 24.03
CA VAL A 98 -0.66 6.72 25.37
C VAL A 98 0.26 7.66 26.15
N HIS A 99 1.28 8.22 25.49
CA HIS A 99 2.17 9.19 26.13
C HIS A 99 1.44 10.49 26.49
N ALA A 100 0.61 11.02 25.59
CA ALA A 100 -0.19 12.22 25.84
C ALA A 100 -1.19 12.01 26.98
N GLU A 101 -1.85 10.85 27.03
CA GLU A 101 -2.77 10.48 28.10
C GLU A 101 -2.05 10.46 29.46
N ARG A 102 -0.87 9.84 29.55
CA ARG A 102 -0.05 9.83 30.78
C ARG A 102 0.30 11.24 31.24
N LEU A 103 0.74 12.11 30.32
CA LEU A 103 1.07 13.49 30.63
C LEU A 103 -0.16 14.28 31.11
N ALA A 104 -1.32 14.06 30.51
CA ALA A 104 -2.57 14.67 30.95
C ALA A 104 -2.97 14.22 32.36
N THR A 105 -2.84 12.92 32.68
CA THR A 105 -3.07 12.40 34.04
C THR A 105 -2.13 13.07 35.05
N ILE A 106 -0.83 13.15 34.73
CA ILE A 106 0.16 13.82 35.58
C ILE A 106 -0.18 15.31 35.75
N GLY A 107 -0.57 15.99 34.68
CA GLY A 107 -0.98 17.40 34.72
C GLY A 107 -2.20 17.64 35.60
N ASN A 108 -3.22 16.77 35.51
CA ASN A 108 -4.39 16.83 36.37
C ASN A 108 -4.04 16.61 37.85
N MET A 109 -3.21 15.61 38.14
CA MET A 109 -2.75 15.36 39.51
C MET A 109 -1.91 16.54 40.05
N ALA A 110 -1.01 17.10 39.24
CA ALA A 110 -0.20 18.26 39.63
C ALA A 110 -1.07 19.50 39.89
N ALA A 111 -2.08 19.75 39.06
CA ALA A 111 -3.04 20.83 39.27
C ALA A 111 -3.83 20.64 40.58
N HIS A 112 -4.23 19.40 40.88
CA HIS A 112 -4.90 19.07 42.13
C HIS A 112 -4.00 19.33 43.35
N VAL A 113 -2.77 18.82 43.33
CA VAL A 113 -1.77 19.07 44.40
C VAL A 113 -1.49 20.57 44.56
N ALA A 114 -1.35 21.32 43.46
CA ALA A 114 -1.16 22.77 43.52
C ALA A 114 -2.34 23.49 44.16
N HIS A 115 -3.57 23.04 43.87
CA HIS A 115 -4.77 23.56 44.51
C HIS A 115 -4.78 23.23 46.02
N GLU A 116 -4.42 22.02 46.40
CA GLU A 116 -4.36 21.61 47.81
C GLU A 116 -3.29 22.35 48.62
N ILE A 117 -2.15 22.70 48.01
CA ILE A 117 -1.09 23.50 48.65
C ILE A 117 -1.49 24.98 48.78
N ARG A 118 -2.20 25.52 47.79
CA ARG A 118 -2.67 26.91 47.82
C ARG A 118 -3.59 27.16 49.01
N ASN A 119 -4.46 26.21 49.34
CA ASN A 119 -5.44 26.33 50.42
C ASN A 119 -4.80 26.67 51.80
N PRO A 120 -3.87 25.88 52.36
CA PRO A 120 -3.23 26.20 53.64
C PRO A 120 -2.37 27.46 53.55
N LEU A 121 -1.72 27.75 52.43
CA LEU A 121 -0.92 28.98 52.27
C LEU A 121 -1.78 30.24 52.34
N VAL A 122 -2.97 30.23 51.73
CA VAL A 122 -3.94 31.33 51.84
C VAL A 122 -4.35 31.53 53.29
N THR A 123 -4.63 30.44 54.02
CA THR A 123 -4.96 30.47 55.45
C THR A 123 -3.80 31.01 56.29
N ILE A 124 -2.58 30.49 56.12
CA ILE A 124 -1.37 30.94 56.83
C ILE A 124 -1.08 32.41 56.53
N GLY A 125 -1.16 32.82 55.26
CA GLY A 125 -0.96 34.21 54.85
C GLY A 125 -2.03 35.15 55.42
N GLY A 126 -3.27 34.69 55.55
CA GLY A 126 -4.35 35.41 56.23
C GLY A 126 -4.05 35.64 57.72
N PHE A 127 -3.64 34.59 58.43
CA PHE A 127 -3.24 34.68 59.84
C PHE A 127 -2.00 35.56 60.05
N ALA A 128 -0.98 35.41 59.22
CA ALA A 128 0.23 36.24 59.29
C ALA A 128 -0.11 37.74 59.14
N ARG A 129 -1.02 38.09 58.22
CA ARG A 129 -1.48 39.48 58.03
C ARG A 129 -2.28 40.01 59.22
N TRP A 130 -3.01 39.13 59.91
CA TRP A 130 -3.75 39.46 61.14
C TRP A 130 -2.83 39.71 62.35
N ILE A 131 -1.70 39.00 62.43
CA ILE A 131 -0.73 39.14 63.53
C ILE A 131 0.26 40.29 63.25
N CYS A 132 0.57 40.57 61.97
CA CYS A 132 1.50 41.61 61.54
C CYS A 132 0.94 43.05 61.31
N PRO A 133 -0.16 43.54 61.95
CA PRO A 133 -0.42 44.97 62.04
C PRO A 133 0.55 45.71 62.97
N PHE A 134 1.22 45.00 63.89
CA PHE A 134 2.07 45.59 64.94
C PHE A 134 3.51 45.91 64.49
N ALA A 135 3.91 45.55 63.28
CA ALA A 135 5.27 45.80 62.76
C ALA A 135 5.39 47.04 61.86
N GLN A 136 4.27 47.70 61.52
CA GLN A 136 4.24 48.94 60.74
C GLN A 136 3.66 50.09 61.58
N SER A 137 4.26 50.38 62.74
CA SER A 137 4.23 51.75 63.28
C SER A 137 5.42 52.50 62.68
N PRO A 138 5.22 53.68 62.04
CA PRO A 138 6.33 54.51 61.62
C PRO A 138 7.05 54.99 62.87
N VAL A 139 8.36 54.71 62.94
CA VAL A 139 9.26 55.29 63.93
C VAL A 139 9.26 56.81 63.70
N ALA A 140 8.72 57.55 64.67
CA ALA A 140 8.84 59.00 64.79
C ALA A 140 10.20 59.38 65.40
#